data_AF-A0A5E9AK11-F1
#
_entry.id   AF-A0A5E9AK11-F1
#
_cell.length_a   1.000
_cell.length_b   1.000
_cell.length_c   1.000
_cell.angle_alpha   90.00
_cell.angle_beta   90.00
_cell.angle_gamma   90.00
#
_symmetry.space_group_name_H-M   'P 1'
#
loop_
_entity.id
_entity.type
_entity.pdbx_description
1 polymer ?
#
loop_
_entity_poly.entity_id
_entity_poly.type
_entity_poly.pdbx_seq_one_letter_code
_entity_poly.pdbx_strand_id
1 'polypeptide(L)'
;MSDRQNLLPQNATGFERALSESLDRLPELQPGFDELRGFKTAPVQESILPWLVVEYGLGGITQYLPDLASVIEYGLRWQRVKGTPQGVAESLTWVGYAFSTFYQAPLRRTRWHIYELELDRFRDSEDDLATIEAVVRLSDPVRSEFFRAWNGYNVREHDWDYSVWDDGIWDDASGVFLHTAGVKWSFGRTFDAGFHELTEAELTALGAWVEPVEGGSISWGPFPWNTPGLQWVSDAAASRAQIIATALLAKTCWIGVYRQDGSPIGFRKARVYRPVSALFGGYYRAAGQGWIAADAPGPNIFVEALMDFGEGEGETVHSWSVTLGGAPVGAHPAGIMWLSGAGIAGGAIVGGFGIAPALLGKTSRERFRAILKIV
;
A
#
# COMPACT_ATOMS: atom_id res chain seq x y z
N MET A 1 -26.75 -10.11 -58.38
CA MET A 1 -26.22 -11.42 -58.81
C MET A 1 -25.36 -11.15 -60.02
N SER A 2 -24.11 -11.58 -60.02
CA SER A 2 -23.28 -11.46 -61.23
C SER A 2 -23.83 -12.43 -62.27
N ASP A 3 -24.06 -11.97 -63.49
CA ASP A 3 -24.43 -12.86 -64.59
C ASP A 3 -23.22 -13.71 -65.00
N ARG A 4 -23.47 -14.92 -65.51
CA ARG A 4 -22.43 -15.80 -66.04
C ARG A 4 -21.77 -15.15 -67.24
N GLN A 5 -20.44 -15.11 -67.26
CA GLN A 5 -19.68 -14.45 -68.31
C GLN A 5 -18.90 -15.46 -69.16
N ASN A 6 -18.90 -15.24 -70.47
CA ASN A 6 -17.93 -15.88 -71.37
C ASN A 6 -16.79 -14.88 -71.65
N LEU A 7 -15.55 -15.34 -71.49
CA LEU A 7 -14.34 -14.57 -71.79
C LEU A 7 -13.74 -14.94 -73.15
N LEU A 8 -14.51 -15.66 -73.98
CA LEU A 8 -14.06 -16.15 -75.26
C LEU A 8 -14.06 -15.03 -76.32
N PRO A 9 -13.14 -15.07 -77.29
CA PRO A 9 -13.11 -14.11 -78.38
C PRO A 9 -14.35 -14.20 -79.28
N GLN A 10 -14.61 -13.14 -80.05
CA GLN A 10 -15.85 -13.02 -80.85
C GLN A 10 -16.04 -14.14 -81.89
N ASN A 11 -14.96 -14.82 -82.31
CA ASN A 11 -14.98 -15.94 -83.25
C ASN A 11 -15.34 -17.30 -82.62
N ALA A 12 -15.62 -17.37 -81.32
CA ALA A 12 -16.01 -18.61 -80.65
C ALA A 12 -17.40 -19.11 -81.08
N THR A 13 -17.52 -20.42 -81.24
CA THR A 13 -18.75 -21.11 -81.63
C THR A 13 -19.79 -21.11 -80.51
N GLY A 14 -21.06 -21.35 -80.86
CA GLY A 14 -22.16 -21.36 -79.88
C GLY A 14 -21.98 -22.42 -78.78
N PHE A 15 -21.39 -23.58 -79.12
CA PHE A 15 -21.10 -24.64 -78.15
C PHE A 15 -20.00 -24.23 -77.16
N GLU A 16 -18.92 -23.61 -77.65
CA GLU A 16 -17.81 -23.15 -76.80
C GLU A 16 -18.28 -22.04 -75.82
N ARG A 17 -19.15 -21.14 -76.26
CA ARG A 17 -19.76 -20.12 -75.39
C ARG A 17 -20.64 -20.75 -74.31
N ALA A 18 -21.53 -21.66 -74.68
CA ALA A 18 -22.37 -22.38 -73.72
C ALA A 18 -21.54 -23.19 -72.71
N LEU A 19 -20.44 -23.81 -73.16
CA LEU A 19 -19.52 -24.51 -72.29
C LEU A 19 -18.81 -23.55 -71.33
N SER A 20 -18.30 -22.41 -71.82
CA SER A 20 -17.65 -21.38 -70.99
C SER A 20 -18.60 -20.84 -69.91
N GLU A 21 -19.85 -20.52 -70.28
CA GLU A 21 -20.87 -20.06 -69.33
C GLU A 21 -21.25 -21.17 -68.35
N SER A 22 -21.26 -22.44 -68.77
CA SER A 22 -21.55 -23.57 -67.87
C SER A 22 -20.47 -23.77 -66.79
N LEU A 23 -19.22 -23.44 -67.14
CA LEU A 23 -18.04 -23.56 -66.28
C LEU A 23 -17.80 -22.34 -65.39
N ASP A 24 -18.44 -21.20 -65.70
CA ASP A 24 -18.37 -20.02 -64.84
C ASP A 24 -19.05 -20.31 -63.49
N ARG A 25 -18.23 -20.31 -62.43
CA ARG A 25 -18.64 -20.49 -61.03
C ARG A 25 -18.62 -19.20 -60.23
N LEU A 26 -18.25 -18.07 -60.84
CA LEU A 26 -18.23 -16.78 -60.15
C LEU A 26 -19.60 -16.44 -59.54
N PRO A 27 -20.74 -16.63 -60.22
CA PRO A 27 -22.03 -16.29 -59.63
C PRO A 27 -22.37 -17.07 -58.36
N GLU A 28 -21.89 -18.31 -58.24
CA GLU A 28 -22.05 -19.15 -57.05
C GLU A 28 -21.06 -18.78 -55.93
N LEU A 29 -19.84 -18.37 -56.28
CA LEU A 29 -18.79 -18.05 -55.30
C LEU A 29 -18.83 -16.59 -54.82
N GLN A 30 -19.31 -15.67 -55.66
CA GLN A 30 -19.34 -14.23 -55.40
C GLN A 30 -20.07 -13.87 -54.09
N PRO A 31 -21.24 -14.46 -53.75
CA PRO A 31 -21.89 -14.20 -52.47
C PRO A 31 -21.00 -14.54 -51.27
N GLY A 32 -20.26 -15.66 -51.33
CA GLY A 32 -19.33 -16.05 -50.28
C GLY A 32 -18.12 -15.10 -50.17
N PHE A 33 -17.61 -14.60 -51.30
CA PHE A 33 -16.56 -13.56 -51.29
C PHE A 33 -17.05 -12.25 -50.68
N ASP A 34 -18.29 -11.85 -51.01
CA ASP A 34 -18.89 -10.64 -50.46
C ASP A 34 -19.19 -10.80 -48.96
N GLU A 35 -19.54 -12.01 -48.48
CA GLU A 35 -19.70 -12.33 -47.05
C GLU A 35 -18.37 -12.35 -46.29
N LEU A 36 -17.28 -12.84 -46.92
CA LEU A 36 -15.93 -12.78 -46.33
C LEU A 36 -15.46 -11.33 -46.15
N ARG A 37 -15.98 -10.41 -46.95
CA ARG A 37 -15.67 -8.98 -46.85
C ARG A 37 -16.25 -8.40 -45.57
N GLY A 38 -15.39 -8.16 -44.58
CA GLY A 38 -15.80 -7.60 -43.29
C GLY A 38 -16.15 -8.64 -42.23
N PHE A 39 -15.85 -9.92 -42.47
CA PHE A 39 -16.06 -10.99 -41.49
C PHE A 39 -15.35 -10.71 -40.14
N LYS A 40 -14.27 -9.92 -40.14
CA LYS A 40 -13.53 -9.49 -38.93
C LYS A 40 -14.17 -8.31 -38.18
N THR A 41 -15.14 -7.63 -38.79
CA THR A 41 -15.64 -6.31 -38.32
C THR A 41 -17.15 -6.25 -38.08
N ALA A 42 -17.94 -7.25 -38.51
CA ALA A 42 -19.39 -7.24 -38.33
C ALA A 42 -20.02 -8.64 -38.31
N PRO A 43 -21.02 -8.85 -37.44
CA PRO A 43 -20.76 -9.42 -36.12
C PRO A 43 -19.76 -10.58 -36.21
N VAL A 44 -18.68 -10.49 -35.42
CA VAL A 44 -17.62 -11.51 -35.45
C VAL A 44 -18.20 -12.85 -35.00
N GLN A 45 -18.06 -13.87 -35.85
CA GLN A 45 -18.46 -15.22 -35.50
C GLN A 45 -17.57 -15.75 -34.36
N GLU A 46 -18.20 -16.31 -33.33
CA GLU A 46 -17.51 -16.80 -32.13
C GLU A 46 -16.46 -17.87 -32.46
N SER A 47 -16.73 -18.70 -33.47
CA SER A 47 -15.83 -19.73 -34.00
C SER A 47 -14.48 -19.19 -34.49
N ILE A 48 -14.40 -17.90 -34.76
CA ILE A 48 -13.21 -17.28 -35.36
C ILE A 48 -12.44 -16.40 -34.37
N LEU A 49 -13.00 -16.11 -33.20
CA LEU A 49 -12.33 -15.34 -32.14
C LEU A 49 -10.95 -15.90 -31.74
N PRO A 50 -10.76 -17.23 -31.58
CA PRO A 50 -9.43 -17.76 -31.24
C PRO A 50 -8.37 -17.44 -32.30
N TRP A 51 -8.75 -17.50 -33.58
CA TRP A 51 -7.86 -17.19 -34.69
C TRP A 51 -7.54 -15.70 -34.77
N LEU A 52 -8.51 -14.83 -34.45
CA LEU A 52 -8.27 -13.40 -34.37
C LEU A 52 -7.34 -13.03 -33.21
N VAL A 53 -7.44 -13.71 -32.07
CA VAL A 53 -6.51 -13.52 -30.95
C VAL A 53 -5.08 -13.88 -31.35
N VAL A 54 -4.90 -14.97 -32.11
CA VAL A 54 -3.60 -15.34 -32.66
C VAL A 54 -3.13 -14.32 -33.69
N GLU A 55 -3.99 -13.93 -34.62
CA GLU A 55 -3.68 -12.96 -35.68
C GLU A 55 -3.21 -11.61 -35.12
N TYR A 56 -3.90 -11.10 -34.09
CA TYR A 56 -3.53 -9.85 -33.43
C TYR A 56 -2.45 -10.03 -32.36
N GLY A 57 -1.96 -11.23 -32.09
CA GLY A 57 -0.91 -11.46 -31.07
C GLY A 57 -1.38 -11.15 -29.64
N LEU A 58 -2.65 -11.38 -29.32
CA LEU A 58 -3.27 -11.06 -28.04
C LEU A 58 -3.20 -12.22 -27.02
N GLY A 59 -2.51 -13.31 -27.34
CA GLY A 59 -2.41 -14.49 -26.46
C GLY A 59 -1.82 -14.20 -25.07
N GLY A 60 -0.99 -13.17 -24.91
CA GLY A 60 -0.43 -12.80 -23.61
C GLY A 60 -1.44 -12.22 -22.62
N ILE A 61 -2.54 -11.64 -23.12
CA ILE A 61 -3.54 -10.96 -22.29
C ILE A 61 -4.80 -11.79 -22.04
N THR A 62 -4.96 -12.95 -22.71
CA THR A 62 -6.17 -13.78 -22.63
C THR A 62 -6.48 -14.26 -21.22
N GLN A 63 -5.46 -14.40 -20.37
CA GLN A 63 -5.61 -14.86 -18.99
C GLN A 63 -6.19 -13.80 -18.03
N TYR A 64 -6.15 -12.51 -18.42
CA TYR A 64 -6.60 -11.40 -17.56
C TYR A 64 -7.99 -10.89 -17.90
N LEU A 65 -8.60 -11.39 -18.97
CA LEU A 65 -9.89 -10.95 -19.47
C LEU A 65 -10.89 -12.12 -19.47
N PRO A 66 -12.18 -11.84 -19.29
CA PRO A 66 -13.18 -12.89 -19.06
C PRO A 66 -13.49 -13.75 -20.31
N ASP A 67 -13.39 -13.17 -21.51
CA ASP A 67 -13.78 -13.81 -22.75
C ASP A 67 -12.97 -13.29 -23.96
N LEU A 68 -12.97 -14.04 -25.07
CA LEU A 68 -12.18 -13.71 -26.25
C LEU A 68 -12.68 -12.47 -27.01
N ALA A 69 -13.97 -12.11 -26.90
CA ALA A 69 -14.48 -10.90 -27.53
C ALA A 69 -13.95 -9.66 -26.77
N SER A 70 -13.96 -9.70 -25.44
CA SER A 70 -13.31 -8.71 -24.58
C SER A 70 -11.81 -8.60 -24.88
N VAL A 71 -11.11 -9.73 -25.06
CA VAL A 71 -9.69 -9.74 -25.44
C VAL A 71 -9.45 -8.95 -26.72
N ILE A 72 -10.27 -9.13 -27.75
CA ILE A 72 -10.12 -8.41 -29.01
C ILE A 72 -10.43 -6.92 -28.82
N GLU A 73 -11.53 -6.59 -28.14
CA GLU A 73 -11.97 -5.21 -27.96
C GLU A 73 -10.96 -4.38 -27.13
N TYR A 74 -10.54 -4.89 -25.98
CA TYR A 74 -9.57 -4.21 -25.12
C TYR A 74 -8.15 -4.33 -25.64
N GLY A 75 -7.76 -5.51 -26.16
CA GLY A 75 -6.42 -5.77 -26.65
C GLY A 75 -6.04 -4.90 -27.85
N LEU A 76 -6.95 -4.69 -28.80
CA LEU A 76 -6.69 -3.82 -29.96
C LEU A 76 -6.53 -2.35 -29.57
N ARG A 77 -7.26 -1.88 -28.56
CA ARG A 77 -7.11 -0.52 -28.02
C ARG A 77 -5.77 -0.39 -27.31
N TRP A 78 -5.47 -1.32 -26.41
CA TRP A 78 -4.24 -1.37 -25.63
C TRP A 78 -2.99 -1.41 -26.52
N GLN A 79 -3.00 -2.22 -27.60
CA GLN A 79 -1.86 -2.28 -28.52
C GLN A 79 -1.50 -0.94 -29.16
N ARG A 80 -2.47 -0.03 -29.34
CA ARG A 80 -2.23 1.30 -29.91
C ARG A 80 -1.57 2.26 -28.92
N VAL A 81 -1.73 2.01 -27.63
CA VAL A 81 -1.21 2.86 -26.54
C VAL A 81 -0.12 2.18 -25.70
N LYS A 82 0.29 0.97 -26.08
CA LYS A 82 1.35 0.19 -25.44
C LYS A 82 2.65 0.99 -25.39
N GLY A 83 3.38 0.92 -24.27
CA GLY A 83 4.60 1.70 -24.03
C GLY A 83 4.35 3.12 -23.53
N THR A 84 3.10 3.48 -23.24
CA THR A 84 2.72 4.77 -22.64
C THR A 84 2.08 4.56 -21.26
N PRO A 85 2.02 5.61 -20.41
CA PRO A 85 1.28 5.54 -19.14
C PRO A 85 -0.20 5.17 -19.32
N GLN A 86 -0.81 5.50 -20.46
CA GLN A 86 -2.18 5.09 -20.77
C GLN A 86 -2.28 3.58 -20.98
N GLY A 87 -1.29 2.95 -21.64
CA GLY A 87 -1.23 1.49 -21.77
C GLY A 87 -1.14 0.80 -20.42
N VAL A 88 -0.35 1.34 -19.49
CA VAL A 88 -0.27 0.87 -18.09
C VAL A 88 -1.63 1.02 -17.40
N ALA A 89 -2.28 2.18 -17.53
CA ALA A 89 -3.60 2.42 -16.94
C ALA A 89 -4.65 1.43 -17.46
N GLU A 90 -4.74 1.24 -18.78
CA GLU A 90 -5.67 0.28 -19.40
C GLU A 90 -5.40 -1.14 -18.90
N SER A 91 -4.13 -1.55 -18.82
CA SER A 91 -3.77 -2.89 -18.38
C SER A 91 -4.16 -3.15 -16.91
N LEU A 92 -3.98 -2.18 -16.01
CA LEU A 92 -4.38 -2.31 -14.61
C LEU A 92 -5.90 -2.48 -14.43
N THR A 93 -6.72 -1.94 -15.34
CA THR A 93 -8.17 -2.11 -15.25
C THR A 93 -8.59 -3.58 -15.39
N TRP A 94 -7.82 -4.41 -16.09
CA TRP A 94 -8.12 -5.84 -16.27
C TRP A 94 -8.05 -6.61 -14.95
N VAL A 95 -7.20 -6.14 -14.02
CA VAL A 95 -7.02 -6.74 -12.70
C VAL A 95 -7.77 -5.97 -11.60
N GLY A 96 -8.58 -4.97 -11.97
CA GLY A 96 -9.36 -4.19 -11.01
C GLY A 96 -8.52 -3.22 -10.17
N TYR A 97 -7.43 -2.70 -10.73
CA TYR A 97 -6.60 -1.67 -10.09
C TYR A 97 -6.50 -0.43 -10.99
N ALA A 98 -6.11 0.68 -10.39
CA ALA A 98 -5.69 1.88 -11.09
C ALA A 98 -4.44 2.46 -10.41
N PHE A 99 -3.80 3.43 -11.05
CA PHE A 99 -2.81 4.26 -10.38
C PHE A 99 -3.34 5.69 -10.24
N SER A 100 -3.04 6.33 -9.13
CA SER A 100 -3.31 7.75 -8.90
C SER A 100 -2.16 8.63 -9.38
N THR A 101 -0.93 8.17 -9.16
CA THR A 101 0.29 8.91 -9.51
C THR A 101 1.23 8.04 -10.31
N PHE A 102 1.68 8.55 -11.45
CA PHE A 102 2.76 7.96 -12.25
C PHE A 102 4.04 8.77 -12.02
N TYR A 103 5.03 8.18 -11.35
CA TYR A 103 6.29 8.85 -11.05
C TYR A 103 7.40 8.33 -11.95
N GLN A 104 8.04 9.22 -12.70
CA GLN A 104 9.23 8.91 -13.51
C GLN A 104 10.48 9.39 -12.79
N ALA A 105 11.52 8.57 -12.81
CA ALA A 105 12.81 9.00 -12.29
C ALA A 105 13.33 10.21 -13.09
N PRO A 106 13.91 11.22 -12.40
CA PRO A 106 14.50 12.37 -13.08
C PRO A 106 15.63 11.97 -14.04
N LEU A 107 15.70 12.59 -15.22
CA LEU A 107 16.72 12.33 -16.25
C LEU A 107 18.17 12.52 -15.77
N ARG A 108 18.37 13.31 -14.72
CA ARG A 108 19.68 13.55 -14.10
C ARG A 108 20.23 12.36 -13.31
N ARG A 109 19.40 11.36 -13.00
CA ARG A 109 19.82 10.17 -12.24
C ARG A 109 20.41 9.12 -13.17
N THR A 110 21.33 8.31 -12.64
CA THR A 110 21.89 7.16 -13.37
C THR A 110 20.81 6.16 -13.75
N ARG A 111 19.88 5.87 -12.82
CA ARG A 111 18.69 5.03 -13.05
C ARG A 111 17.51 5.88 -13.54
N TRP A 112 17.68 6.66 -14.61
CA TRP A 112 16.60 7.50 -15.17
C TRP A 112 15.47 6.70 -15.82
N HIS A 113 15.71 5.44 -16.16
CA HIS A 113 14.76 4.58 -16.87
C HIS A 113 13.67 3.99 -15.96
N ILE A 114 13.84 4.05 -14.63
CA ILE A 114 12.88 3.46 -13.71
C ILE A 114 11.66 4.36 -13.51
N TYR A 115 10.53 3.73 -13.24
CA TYR A 115 9.33 4.45 -12.85
C TYR A 115 8.59 3.72 -11.73
N GLU A 116 7.73 4.48 -11.04
CA GLU A 116 6.95 4.01 -9.90
C GLU A 116 5.48 4.35 -10.05
N LEU A 117 4.63 3.54 -9.44
CA LEU A 117 3.18 3.71 -9.44
C LEU A 117 2.66 3.88 -8.01
N GLU A 118 1.87 4.94 -7.79
CA GLU A 118 0.98 4.98 -6.64
C GLU A 118 -0.32 4.27 -7.01
N LEU A 119 -0.60 3.15 -6.36
CA LEU A 119 -1.87 2.44 -6.57
C LEU A 119 -3.02 3.23 -5.93
N ASP A 120 -4.20 3.12 -6.53
CA ASP A 120 -5.42 3.79 -6.06
C ASP A 120 -5.90 3.27 -4.69
N ARG A 121 -5.60 2.01 -4.37
CA ARG A 121 -6.03 1.35 -3.14
C ARG A 121 -4.96 0.43 -2.55
N PHE A 122 -5.21 0.02 -1.31
CA PHE A 122 -4.44 -1.05 -0.68
C PHE A 122 -4.79 -2.39 -1.35
N ARG A 123 -3.82 -3.29 -1.48
CA ARG A 123 -4.00 -4.59 -2.14
C ARG A 123 -5.04 -5.46 -1.43
N ASP A 124 -5.80 -6.24 -2.20
CA ASP A 124 -6.74 -7.23 -1.66
C ASP A 124 -5.99 -8.48 -1.14
N SER A 125 -5.07 -9.03 -1.94
CA SER A 125 -4.17 -10.13 -1.58
C SER A 125 -2.70 -9.84 -1.94
N GLU A 126 -1.75 -10.50 -1.28
CA GLU A 126 -0.34 -10.49 -1.71
C GLU A 126 -0.11 -11.29 -3.01
N ASP A 127 -0.93 -12.30 -3.26
CA ASP A 127 -0.83 -13.12 -4.48
C ASP A 127 -1.15 -12.31 -5.74
N ASP A 128 -1.97 -11.25 -5.61
CA ASP A 128 -2.32 -10.36 -6.71
C ASP A 128 -1.12 -9.54 -7.21
N LEU A 129 -0.11 -9.33 -6.36
CA LEU A 129 1.01 -8.45 -6.69
C LEU A 129 1.83 -8.96 -7.88
N ALA A 130 2.00 -10.29 -8.01
CA ALA A 130 2.66 -10.89 -9.17
C ALA A 130 1.83 -10.67 -10.46
N THR A 131 0.51 -10.75 -10.34
CA THR A 131 -0.42 -10.50 -11.44
C THR A 131 -0.37 -9.04 -11.88
N ILE A 132 -0.37 -8.09 -10.93
CA ILE A 132 -0.22 -6.66 -11.20
C ILE A 132 1.13 -6.38 -11.88
N GLU A 133 2.22 -6.94 -11.36
CA GLU A 133 3.55 -6.81 -11.98
C GLU A 133 3.54 -7.30 -13.43
N ALA A 134 3.02 -8.49 -13.69
CA ALA A 134 2.99 -9.07 -15.02
C ALA A 134 2.20 -8.19 -16.01
N VAL A 135 1.03 -7.71 -15.60
CA VAL A 135 0.15 -6.88 -16.42
C VAL A 135 0.78 -5.52 -16.74
N VAL A 136 1.41 -4.88 -15.76
CA VAL A 136 2.13 -3.61 -15.95
C VAL A 136 3.32 -3.81 -16.91
N ARG A 137 4.12 -4.85 -16.68
CA ARG A 137 5.29 -5.15 -17.53
C ARG A 137 4.92 -5.48 -18.97
N LEU A 138 3.73 -6.03 -19.23
CA LEU A 138 3.25 -6.18 -20.60
C LEU A 138 3.15 -4.84 -21.33
N SER A 139 2.84 -3.76 -20.62
CA SER A 139 2.70 -2.40 -21.15
C SER A 139 4.01 -1.61 -21.20
N ASP A 140 5.10 -2.12 -20.62
CA ASP A 140 6.37 -1.40 -20.49
C ASP A 140 7.02 -1.13 -21.85
N PRO A 141 7.54 0.10 -22.06
CA PRO A 141 8.45 0.34 -23.16
C PRO A 141 9.83 -0.25 -22.84
N VAL A 142 10.54 -0.77 -23.84
CA VAL A 142 11.86 -1.43 -23.67
C VAL A 142 12.90 -0.57 -22.92
N ARG A 143 12.77 0.75 -23.00
CA ARG A 143 13.71 1.69 -22.36
C ARG A 143 13.44 1.95 -20.89
N SER A 144 12.27 1.57 -20.36
CA SER A 144 11.85 1.89 -19.00
C SER A 144 11.50 0.62 -18.24
N GLU A 145 11.64 0.67 -16.92
CA GLU A 145 11.40 -0.47 -16.07
C GLU A 145 10.49 -0.10 -14.91
N PHE A 146 9.44 -0.89 -14.71
CA PHE A 146 8.61 -0.82 -13.53
C PHE A 146 9.41 -1.29 -12.30
N PHE A 147 9.76 -0.36 -11.42
CA PHE A 147 10.64 -0.64 -10.29
C PHE A 147 9.89 -0.77 -8.96
N ARG A 148 8.87 0.06 -8.74
CA ARG A 148 8.17 0.12 -7.45
C ARG A 148 6.70 0.48 -7.58
N ALA A 149 5.87 -0.16 -6.79
CA ALA A 149 4.51 0.31 -6.52
C ALA A 149 4.25 0.51 -5.03
N TRP A 150 3.46 1.53 -4.72
CA TRP A 150 3.21 1.93 -3.34
C TRP A 150 1.77 2.43 -3.13
N ASN A 151 1.30 2.32 -1.90
CA ASN A 151 0.06 2.95 -1.44
C ASN A 151 0.15 3.17 0.08
N GLY A 152 -0.14 4.38 0.56
CA GLY A 152 -0.11 4.71 1.99
C GLY A 152 1.28 4.78 2.67
N TYR A 153 2.31 4.15 2.11
CA TYR A 153 3.70 4.30 2.58
C TYR A 153 4.66 4.56 1.42
N ASN A 154 5.07 5.82 1.29
CA ASN A 154 6.02 6.27 0.29
C ASN A 154 7.15 7.04 0.98
N VAL A 155 8.25 6.36 1.23
CA VAL A 155 9.50 7.03 1.58
C VAL A 155 10.45 6.82 0.41
N ARG A 156 10.97 7.91 -0.14
CA ARG A 156 11.87 7.86 -1.28
C ARG A 156 13.33 7.89 -0.86
N GLU A 157 14.18 7.53 -1.79
CA GLU A 157 15.61 7.73 -1.73
C GLU A 157 15.96 9.22 -1.56
N HIS A 158 16.94 9.50 -0.72
CA HIS A 158 17.47 10.82 -0.50
C HIS A 158 18.31 11.26 -1.71
N ASP A 159 18.09 12.50 -2.13
CA ASP A 159 18.79 13.14 -3.25
C ASP A 159 19.57 14.34 -2.73
N TRP A 160 20.91 14.23 -2.74
CA TRP A 160 21.83 15.17 -2.09
C TRP A 160 21.56 16.64 -2.41
N ASP A 161 21.19 16.96 -3.64
CA ASP A 161 20.99 18.35 -4.10
C ASP A 161 19.50 18.73 -4.27
N TYR A 162 18.57 17.78 -4.11
CA TYR A 162 17.16 17.95 -4.52
C TYR A 162 16.13 17.46 -3.50
N SER A 163 16.56 16.95 -2.35
CA SER A 163 15.66 16.54 -1.27
C SER A 163 15.99 17.31 0.00
N VAL A 164 14.99 17.46 0.86
CA VAL A 164 15.19 18.04 2.18
C VAL A 164 15.90 17.00 3.06
N TRP A 165 16.81 17.46 3.91
CA TRP A 165 17.42 16.61 4.93
C TRP A 165 16.34 15.91 5.76
N ASP A 166 16.56 14.62 6.05
CA ASP A 166 15.63 13.72 6.75
C ASP A 166 14.32 13.35 6.01
N ASP A 167 14.11 13.81 4.77
CA ASP A 167 12.90 13.49 3.98
C ASP A 167 13.02 12.19 3.14
N GLY A 168 14.19 11.55 3.15
CA GLY A 168 14.46 10.36 2.35
C GLY A 168 15.38 9.34 3.03
N ILE A 169 15.36 8.11 2.51
CA ILE A 169 16.23 7.01 2.95
C ILE A 169 17.57 7.15 2.24
N TRP A 170 18.67 6.89 2.95
CA TRP A 170 20.03 6.92 2.40
C TRP A 170 20.40 5.65 1.62
N ASP A 171 19.37 5.00 1.07
CA ASP A 171 19.38 3.73 0.37
C ASP A 171 18.26 3.78 -0.70
N ASP A 172 17.99 2.66 -1.37
CA ASP A 172 16.86 2.53 -2.29
C ASP A 172 15.51 2.82 -1.61
N ALA A 173 14.56 3.35 -2.38
CA ALA A 173 13.19 3.70 -1.98
C ALA A 173 12.51 2.63 -1.10
N SER A 174 11.58 3.00 -0.21
CA SER A 174 10.89 2.04 0.68
C SER A 174 10.21 0.87 -0.06
N GLY A 175 10.15 -0.29 0.58
CA GLY A 175 9.42 -1.47 0.12
C GLY A 175 10.24 -2.76 0.16
N VAL A 176 9.65 -3.87 -0.27
CA VAL A 176 10.29 -5.19 -0.33
C VAL A 176 10.04 -5.86 -1.66
N PHE A 177 11.01 -6.63 -2.13
CA PHE A 177 10.89 -7.48 -3.31
C PHE A 177 10.30 -8.84 -2.92
N LEU A 178 9.26 -9.28 -3.64
CA LEU A 178 8.68 -10.62 -3.43
C LEU A 178 9.52 -11.74 -4.08
N HIS A 179 10.25 -11.42 -5.13
CA HIS A 179 11.18 -12.32 -5.80
C HIS A 179 12.37 -11.57 -6.36
N THR A 180 13.41 -12.31 -6.75
CA THR A 180 14.61 -11.72 -7.36
C THR A 180 14.24 -11.06 -8.69
N ALA A 181 14.78 -9.87 -8.95
CA ALA A 181 14.49 -9.04 -10.12
C ALA A 181 13.00 -8.64 -10.30
N GLY A 182 12.21 -8.72 -9.22
CA GLY A 182 10.81 -8.29 -9.21
C GLY A 182 10.63 -6.80 -8.92
N VAL A 183 9.37 -6.40 -8.83
CA VAL A 183 8.98 -5.06 -8.41
C VAL A 183 9.05 -4.92 -6.89
N LYS A 184 9.43 -3.73 -6.41
CA LYS A 184 9.42 -3.38 -5.00
C LYS A 184 8.00 -2.96 -4.59
N TRP A 185 7.47 -3.55 -3.51
CA TRP A 185 6.13 -3.26 -3.03
C TRP A 185 6.19 -2.54 -1.68
N SER A 186 5.49 -1.42 -1.56
CA SER A 186 5.52 -0.56 -0.37
C SER A 186 4.12 -0.11 0.02
N PHE A 187 3.46 -0.90 0.87
CA PHE A 187 2.14 -0.57 1.38
C PHE A 187 2.17 -0.05 2.81
N GLY A 188 1.25 0.85 3.14
CA GLY A 188 1.11 1.44 4.47
C GLY A 188 -0.33 1.53 4.92
N ARG A 189 -0.59 1.17 6.18
CA ARG A 189 -1.87 1.45 6.86
C ARG A 189 -1.62 2.15 8.17
N THR A 190 -2.50 3.08 8.53
CA THR A 190 -2.43 3.79 9.81
C THR A 190 -3.66 3.49 10.65
N PHE A 191 -3.44 3.01 11.87
CA PHE A 191 -4.44 2.82 12.91
C PHE A 191 -4.24 3.91 13.96
N ASP A 192 -5.19 4.84 14.02
CA ASP A 192 -5.20 5.97 14.94
C ASP A 192 -6.26 5.72 16.02
N ALA A 193 -5.82 5.48 17.25
CA ALA A 193 -6.74 5.31 18.39
C ALA A 193 -7.26 6.65 18.95
N GLY A 194 -6.76 7.78 18.46
CA GLY A 194 -7.11 9.09 18.98
C GLY A 194 -6.56 9.33 20.39
N PHE A 195 -7.41 9.80 21.28
CA PHE A 195 -7.07 10.07 22.67
C PHE A 195 -7.40 8.88 23.56
N HIS A 196 -6.42 8.45 24.35
CA HIS A 196 -6.64 7.55 25.49
C HIS A 196 -6.40 8.31 26.77
N GLU A 197 -7.46 8.51 27.55
CA GLU A 197 -7.36 9.12 28.88
C GLU A 197 -6.86 8.08 29.88
N LEU A 198 -5.72 8.36 30.50
CA LEU A 198 -5.08 7.44 31.43
C LEU A 198 -5.89 7.34 32.72
N THR A 199 -6.31 6.12 33.03
CA THR A 199 -7.11 5.83 34.23
C THR A 199 -6.26 5.74 35.49
N GLU A 200 -6.88 5.93 36.66
CA GLU A 200 -6.22 5.74 37.96
C GLU A 200 -5.64 4.33 38.11
N ALA A 201 -6.37 3.31 37.67
CA ALA A 201 -5.93 1.92 37.74
C ALA A 201 -4.65 1.69 36.92
N GLU A 202 -4.60 2.25 35.69
CA GLU A 202 -3.43 2.18 34.81
C GLU A 202 -2.21 2.90 35.42
N LEU A 203 -2.41 4.10 35.96
CA LEU A 203 -1.34 4.89 36.56
C LEU A 203 -0.83 4.27 37.86
N THR A 204 -1.72 3.67 38.65
CA THR A 204 -1.37 2.94 39.88
C THR A 204 -0.57 1.69 39.56
N ALA A 205 -0.98 0.91 38.55
CA ALA A 205 -0.25 -0.27 38.09
C ALA A 205 1.18 0.06 37.62
N LEU A 206 1.37 1.27 37.08
CA LEU A 206 2.67 1.78 36.65
C LEU A 206 3.48 2.44 37.78
N GLY A 207 2.93 2.59 38.98
CA GLY A 207 3.55 3.30 40.10
C GLY A 207 3.75 4.79 39.81
N ALA A 208 2.92 5.37 38.94
CA ALA A 208 2.97 6.77 38.51
C ALA A 208 1.74 7.56 38.97
N TRP A 209 0.83 6.96 39.76
CA TRP A 209 -0.35 7.65 40.26
C TRP A 209 0.01 8.78 41.23
N VAL A 210 -0.61 9.94 41.01
CA VAL A 210 -0.56 11.09 41.89
C VAL A 210 -2.01 11.56 42.09
N GLU A 211 -2.40 11.79 43.33
CA GLU A 211 -3.76 12.22 43.66
C GLU A 211 -4.06 13.61 43.05
N PRO A 212 -5.22 13.80 42.41
CA PRO A 212 -5.64 15.12 41.94
C PRO A 212 -5.73 16.12 43.10
N VAL A 213 -5.23 17.33 42.91
CA VAL A 213 -5.33 18.41 43.89
C VAL A 213 -6.43 19.38 43.45
N GLU A 214 -7.55 19.40 44.16
CA GLU A 214 -8.62 20.38 43.95
C GLU A 214 -8.22 21.75 44.52
N GLY A 215 -7.58 22.57 43.70
CA GLY A 215 -7.17 23.93 44.05
C GLY A 215 -5.96 24.00 44.99
N GLY A 216 -5.02 24.90 44.67
CA GLY A 216 -3.78 25.09 45.44
C GLY A 216 -2.55 24.60 44.69
N SER A 217 -1.48 24.30 45.44
CA SER A 217 -0.23 23.73 44.93
C SER A 217 -0.09 22.28 45.41
N ILE A 218 0.60 21.44 44.65
CA ILE A 218 0.92 20.08 45.09
C ILE A 218 1.74 20.17 46.38
N SER A 219 1.28 19.49 47.43
CA SER A 219 1.99 19.42 48.71
C SER A 219 3.33 18.69 48.54
N TRP A 220 4.32 19.04 49.36
CA TRP A 220 5.64 18.41 49.30
C TRP A 220 5.54 16.89 49.47
N GLY A 221 6.12 16.14 48.54
CA GLY A 221 6.10 14.67 48.52
C GLY A 221 7.36 14.08 47.89
N PRO A 222 7.52 12.74 47.92
CA PRO A 222 8.67 12.02 47.36
C PRO A 222 8.58 11.96 45.83
N PHE A 223 8.52 13.12 45.18
CA PHE A 223 8.55 13.23 43.74
C PHE A 223 10.00 13.27 43.25
N PRO A 224 10.26 12.88 42.00
CA PRO A 224 11.60 12.85 41.45
C PRO A 224 12.05 14.27 41.04
N TRP A 225 12.08 15.20 42.00
CA TRP A 225 12.45 16.62 41.82
C TRP A 225 13.87 16.83 41.30
N ASN A 226 14.73 15.83 41.44
CA ASN A 226 16.07 15.79 40.89
C ASN A 226 16.11 15.39 39.40
N THR A 227 14.96 15.13 38.77
CA THR A 227 14.89 14.78 37.35
C THR A 227 15.08 16.03 36.49
N PRO A 228 16.04 16.02 35.55
CA PRO A 228 16.22 17.11 34.60
C PRO A 228 14.93 17.39 33.83
N GLY A 229 14.49 18.66 33.80
CA GLY A 229 13.30 19.10 33.07
C GLY A 229 12.00 19.16 33.88
N LEU A 230 11.98 18.64 35.12
CA LEU A 230 10.85 18.86 36.02
C LEU A 230 10.95 20.27 36.61
N GLN A 231 9.95 21.13 36.33
CA GLN A 231 9.92 22.50 36.83
C GLN A 231 8.82 22.65 37.88
N TRP A 232 9.06 23.52 38.86
CA TRP A 232 7.98 23.90 39.77
C TRP A 232 6.99 24.79 39.01
N VAL A 233 5.73 24.39 38.96
CA VAL A 233 4.65 25.16 38.33
C VAL A 233 3.60 25.49 39.39
N SER A 234 3.10 26.74 39.40
CA SER A 234 2.09 27.16 40.36
C SER A 234 0.73 26.51 40.14
N ASP A 235 0.48 26.02 38.93
CA ASP A 235 -0.71 25.24 38.59
C ASP A 235 -0.51 23.78 39.03
N ALA A 236 -1.34 23.33 39.97
CA ALA A 236 -1.30 21.97 40.48
C ALA A 236 -1.66 20.92 39.41
N ALA A 237 -2.57 21.23 38.48
CA ALA A 237 -2.94 20.30 37.41
C ALA A 237 -1.77 20.11 36.43
N ALA A 238 -1.12 21.20 36.03
CA ALA A 238 0.08 21.16 35.20
C ALA A 238 1.25 20.45 35.89
N SER A 239 1.50 20.74 37.17
CA SER A 239 2.54 20.06 37.95
C SER A 239 2.30 18.56 38.07
N ARG A 240 1.03 18.16 38.27
CA ARG A 240 0.64 16.75 38.35
C ARG A 240 0.89 16.04 37.03
N ALA A 241 0.45 16.63 35.92
CA ALA A 241 0.69 16.10 34.59
C ALA A 241 2.19 15.96 34.29
N GLN A 242 3.02 16.93 34.69
CA GLN A 242 4.47 16.86 34.54
C GLN A 242 5.10 15.70 35.31
N ILE A 243 4.73 15.52 36.58
CA ILE A 243 5.25 14.43 37.43
C ILE A 243 4.87 13.07 36.84
N ILE A 244 3.60 12.89 36.48
CA ILE A 244 3.10 11.65 35.89
C ILE A 244 3.81 11.39 34.56
N ALA A 245 3.87 12.36 33.65
CA ALA A 245 4.51 12.20 32.36
C ALA A 245 6.00 11.85 32.50
N THR A 246 6.70 12.46 33.45
CA THR A 246 8.11 12.16 33.73
C THR A 246 8.29 10.70 34.20
N ALA A 247 7.42 10.24 35.10
CA ALA A 247 7.46 8.86 35.59
C ALA A 247 7.13 7.84 34.49
N LEU A 248 6.23 8.17 33.55
CA LEU A 248 5.90 7.35 32.40
C LEU A 248 7.05 7.31 31.38
N LEU A 249 7.61 8.47 31.01
CA LEU A 249 8.70 8.60 30.03
C LEU A 249 10.00 7.88 30.44
N ALA A 250 10.19 7.65 31.74
CA ALA A 250 11.30 6.82 32.26
C ALA A 250 11.14 5.33 31.94
N LYS A 251 9.95 4.88 31.51
CA LYS A 251 9.64 3.47 31.22
C LYS A 251 9.77 3.18 29.72
N THR A 252 10.01 1.92 29.39
CA THR A 252 9.95 1.43 28.01
C THR A 252 8.52 1.49 27.48
N CYS A 253 8.35 1.78 26.19
CA CYS A 253 7.06 1.79 25.53
C CYS A 253 7.04 0.78 24.38
N TRP A 254 6.07 -0.13 24.44
CA TRP A 254 5.85 -1.19 23.47
C TRP A 254 4.40 -1.16 22.99
N ILE A 255 4.18 -1.45 21.72
CA ILE A 255 2.87 -1.64 21.13
C ILE A 255 2.63 -3.13 20.95
N GLY A 256 1.66 -3.67 21.67
CA GLY A 256 1.21 -5.05 21.51
C GLY A 256 0.16 -5.13 20.41
N VAL A 257 0.23 -6.16 19.57
CA VAL A 257 -0.82 -6.49 18.58
C VAL A 257 -1.38 -7.88 18.89
N TYR A 258 -2.70 -8.02 18.78
CA TYR A 258 -3.43 -9.20 19.27
C TYR A 258 -4.39 -9.76 18.23
N ARG A 259 -4.60 -11.07 18.32
CA ARG A 259 -5.62 -11.80 17.56
C ARG A 259 -7.00 -11.60 18.18
N GLN A 260 -8.02 -12.15 17.52
CA GLN A 260 -9.41 -12.10 17.99
C GLN A 260 -9.60 -12.71 19.39
N ASP A 261 -8.83 -13.74 19.74
CA ASP A 261 -8.89 -14.43 21.03
C ASP A 261 -8.14 -13.69 22.15
N GLY A 262 -7.52 -12.54 21.85
CA GLY A 262 -6.71 -11.77 22.79
C GLY A 262 -5.29 -12.30 22.96
N SER A 263 -4.88 -13.34 22.24
CA SER A 263 -3.49 -13.81 22.25
C SER A 263 -2.57 -12.81 21.54
N PRO A 264 -1.36 -12.54 22.07
CA PRO A 264 -0.43 -11.63 21.42
C PRO A 264 0.15 -12.27 20.15
N ILE A 265 0.12 -11.50 19.06
CA ILE A 265 0.87 -11.78 17.83
C ILE A 265 2.33 -11.38 18.04
N GLY A 266 2.54 -10.22 18.68
CA GLY A 266 3.86 -9.71 19.05
C GLY A 266 3.81 -8.29 19.59
N PHE A 267 4.98 -7.78 19.92
CA PHE A 267 5.18 -6.46 20.47
C PHE A 267 6.25 -5.70 19.69
N ARG A 268 5.90 -4.50 19.21
CA ARG A 268 6.79 -3.58 18.51
C ARG A 268 7.18 -2.45 19.45
N LYS A 269 8.47 -2.17 19.59
CA LYS A 269 8.95 -1.03 20.37
C LYS A 269 8.46 0.27 19.74
N ALA A 270 8.00 1.20 20.56
CA ALA A 270 7.56 2.50 20.06
C ALA A 270 8.72 3.20 19.34
N ARG A 271 8.46 3.63 18.10
CA ARG A 271 9.35 4.48 17.31
C ARG A 271 9.41 5.88 17.90
N VAL A 272 8.26 6.38 18.34
CA VAL A 272 8.14 7.68 19.01
C VAL A 272 7.40 7.47 20.33
N TYR A 273 8.01 7.94 21.40
CA TYR A 273 7.40 7.98 22.73
C TYR A 273 7.88 9.24 23.43
N ARG A 274 7.11 10.33 23.35
CA ARG A 274 7.56 11.64 23.82
C ARG A 274 6.42 12.61 24.15
N PRO A 275 6.65 13.62 25.00
CA PRO A 275 5.64 14.63 25.30
C PRO A 275 5.41 15.53 24.08
N VAL A 276 4.16 15.93 23.88
CA VAL A 276 3.75 16.77 22.75
C VAL A 276 2.82 17.89 23.16
N SER A 277 2.85 18.97 22.41
CA SER A 277 1.90 20.08 22.49
C SER A 277 1.12 20.20 21.18
N ALA A 278 -0.14 20.60 21.27
CA ALA A 278 -0.97 20.81 20.10
C ALA A 278 -0.46 22.02 19.33
N LEU A 279 -0.21 21.84 18.02
CA LEU A 279 0.23 22.91 17.14
C LEU A 279 -0.39 22.69 15.76
N PHE A 280 -1.04 23.74 15.25
CA PHE A 280 -1.54 23.71 13.88
C PHE A 280 -0.38 23.50 12.90
N GLY A 281 -0.52 22.50 12.02
CA GLY A 281 0.55 22.15 11.09
C GLY A 281 1.71 21.37 11.71
N GLY A 282 1.58 20.89 12.96
CA GLY A 282 2.58 20.03 13.60
C GLY A 282 2.92 18.79 12.77
N TYR A 283 4.18 18.33 12.87
CA TYR A 283 4.70 17.21 12.09
C TYR A 283 4.20 15.84 12.58
N TYR A 284 3.80 15.72 13.84
CA TYR A 284 3.04 14.55 14.30
C TYR A 284 1.56 14.77 14.03
N ARG A 285 0.87 13.73 13.57
CA ARG A 285 -0.58 13.73 13.30
C ARG A 285 -1.20 12.58 14.07
N ALA A 286 -2.16 12.87 14.93
CA ALA A 286 -2.97 11.88 15.65
C ALA A 286 -4.23 12.54 16.19
N ALA A 287 -5.28 11.76 16.44
CA ALA A 287 -6.55 12.26 16.98
C ALA A 287 -7.13 13.44 16.16
N GLY A 288 -6.96 13.41 14.83
CA GLY A 288 -7.44 14.45 13.92
C GLY A 288 -6.71 15.80 14.00
N GLN A 289 -5.63 15.93 14.77
CA GLN A 289 -4.92 17.20 14.96
C GLN A 289 -3.40 17.08 14.76
N GLY A 290 -2.75 18.25 14.66
CA GLY A 290 -1.29 18.38 14.56
C GLY A 290 -0.63 18.55 15.93
N TRP A 291 0.52 17.90 16.10
CA TRP A 291 1.30 17.91 17.32
C TRP A 291 2.78 18.20 17.02
N ILE A 292 3.45 18.84 17.96
CA ILE A 292 4.90 19.07 17.95
C ILE A 292 5.51 18.52 19.24
N ALA A 293 6.77 18.09 19.20
CA ALA A 293 7.48 17.72 20.43
C ALA A 293 7.47 18.91 21.40
N ALA A 294 7.11 18.64 22.65
CA ALA A 294 7.18 19.62 23.71
C ALA A 294 8.56 19.60 24.38
N ASP A 295 9.06 20.79 24.76
CA ASP A 295 10.34 20.94 25.46
C ASP A 295 10.28 20.46 26.92
N ALA A 296 9.07 20.40 27.49
CA ALA A 296 8.81 19.90 28.83
C ALA A 296 7.74 18.80 28.80
N PRO A 297 7.78 17.84 29.74
CA PRO A 297 6.68 16.91 29.96
C PRO A 297 5.36 17.68 30.18
N GLY A 298 4.25 17.11 29.74
CA GLY A 298 2.96 17.76 29.81
C GLY A 298 1.83 16.73 29.78
N PRO A 299 0.57 17.16 29.65
CA PRO A 299 -0.57 16.26 29.74
C PRO A 299 -0.71 15.31 28.55
N ASN A 300 -0.01 15.55 27.44
CA ASN A 300 -0.14 14.72 26.23
C ASN A 300 1.20 14.05 25.89
N ILE A 301 1.15 12.73 25.72
CA ILE A 301 2.28 11.92 25.27
C ILE A 301 1.90 11.25 23.96
N PHE A 302 2.67 11.51 22.91
CA PHE A 302 2.49 10.85 21.63
C PHE A 302 3.24 9.52 21.61
N VAL A 303 2.49 8.48 21.25
CA VAL A 303 3.02 7.13 21.05
C VAL A 303 2.80 6.75 19.59
N GLU A 304 3.87 6.32 18.93
CA GLU A 304 3.79 5.72 17.59
C GLU A 304 4.69 4.48 17.54
N ALA A 305 4.15 3.39 17.00
CA ALA A 305 4.96 2.30 16.48
C ALA A 305 4.71 2.14 14.98
N LEU A 306 5.78 1.84 14.26
CA LEU A 306 5.74 1.47 12.85
C LEU A 306 6.33 0.08 12.73
N MET A 307 5.52 -0.88 12.32
CA MET A 307 5.98 -2.23 12.02
C MET A 307 6.92 -2.20 10.82
N ASP A 308 7.93 -3.06 10.82
CA ASP A 308 8.76 -3.32 9.64
C ASP A 308 8.07 -4.36 8.72
N PHE A 309 8.50 -4.40 7.48
CA PHE A 309 7.95 -5.34 6.49
C PHE A 309 8.16 -6.80 6.93
N GLY A 310 7.10 -7.61 6.87
CA GLY A 310 7.14 -9.04 7.25
C GLY A 310 7.02 -9.31 8.76
N GLU A 311 6.87 -8.29 9.60
CA GLU A 311 6.62 -8.51 11.03
C GLU A 311 5.20 -9.06 11.24
N GLY A 312 5.10 -10.24 11.85
CA GLY A 312 3.80 -10.90 12.08
C GLY A 312 3.13 -11.41 10.80
N GLU A 313 3.90 -11.65 9.73
CA GLU A 313 3.39 -12.13 8.45
C GLU A 313 2.41 -13.31 8.60
N GLY A 314 1.27 -13.21 7.92
CA GLY A 314 0.24 -14.25 7.88
C GLY A 314 -0.76 -14.18 9.04
N GLU A 315 -0.53 -13.30 10.01
CA GLU A 315 -1.42 -13.11 11.15
C GLU A 315 -2.42 -11.98 10.91
N THR A 316 -3.64 -12.14 11.43
CA THR A 316 -4.68 -11.10 11.35
C THR A 316 -4.77 -10.38 12.70
N VAL A 317 -4.48 -9.08 12.70
CA VAL A 317 -4.63 -8.24 13.89
C VAL A 317 -6.08 -7.77 14.05
N HIS A 318 -6.60 -7.87 15.27
CA HIS A 318 -7.95 -7.42 15.63
C HIS A 318 -7.92 -6.28 16.65
N SER A 319 -6.87 -6.19 17.45
CA SER A 319 -6.69 -5.12 18.42
C SER A 319 -5.21 -4.88 18.68
N TRP A 320 -4.92 -3.72 19.26
CA TRP A 320 -3.58 -3.36 19.69
C TRP A 320 -3.62 -2.61 21.01
N SER A 321 -2.49 -2.54 21.71
CA SER A 321 -2.39 -1.91 23.02
C SER A 321 -1.09 -1.12 23.15
N VAL A 322 -1.04 -0.19 24.10
CA VAL A 322 0.21 0.42 24.56
C VAL A 322 0.61 -0.26 25.86
N THR A 323 1.81 -0.82 25.92
CA THR A 323 2.38 -1.46 27.12
C THR A 323 3.57 -0.66 27.60
N LEU A 324 3.52 -0.18 28.84
CA LEU A 324 4.59 0.61 29.46
C LEU A 324 5.33 -0.19 30.54
N GLY A 325 6.67 -0.05 30.58
CA GLY A 325 7.52 -0.68 31.59
C GLY A 325 7.76 -2.17 31.40
N GLY A 326 7.36 -2.73 30.25
CA GLY A 326 7.61 -4.11 29.89
C GLY A 326 9.07 -4.36 29.48
N ALA A 327 9.60 -5.51 29.89
CA ALA A 327 10.94 -5.97 29.52
C ALA A 327 10.86 -7.16 28.55
N PRO A 328 11.72 -7.22 27.51
CA PRO A 328 11.80 -8.39 26.63
C PRO A 328 12.09 -9.67 27.40
N VAL A 329 11.38 -10.75 27.04
CA VAL A 329 11.59 -12.09 27.61
C VAL A 329 12.71 -12.79 26.84
N GLY A 330 13.75 -13.23 27.55
CA GLY A 330 14.87 -13.95 26.96
C GLY A 330 16.01 -13.05 26.47
N ALA A 331 17.01 -13.67 25.86
CA ALA A 331 18.17 -12.97 25.33
C ALA A 331 17.92 -12.52 23.89
N HIS A 332 17.99 -11.21 23.65
CA HIS A 332 17.82 -10.60 22.33
C HIS A 332 19.01 -9.69 22.02
N PRO A 333 19.33 -9.47 20.73
CA PRO A 333 20.30 -8.46 20.33
C PRO A 333 19.92 -7.07 20.87
N ALA A 334 20.95 -6.27 21.18
CA ALA A 334 20.75 -4.89 21.55
C ALA A 334 20.01 -4.15 20.41
N GLY A 335 18.98 -3.39 20.76
CA GLY A 335 18.18 -2.65 19.78
C GLY A 335 17.09 -3.45 19.10
N ILE A 336 16.73 -4.66 19.59
CA ILE A 336 15.58 -5.37 19.04
C ILE A 336 14.31 -4.51 19.13
N MET A 337 13.61 -4.44 18.00
CA MET A 337 12.42 -3.62 17.87
C MET A 337 11.13 -4.44 17.86
N TRP A 338 11.18 -5.71 17.43
CA TRP A 338 10.02 -6.60 17.37
C TRP A 338 10.24 -7.88 18.15
N LEU A 339 9.22 -8.27 18.91
CA LEU A 339 9.19 -9.47 19.74
C LEU A 339 7.94 -10.27 19.40
N SER A 340 8.10 -11.48 18.86
CA SER A 340 6.97 -12.34 18.50
C SER A 340 6.28 -12.95 19.74
N GLY A 341 4.96 -13.13 19.65
CA GLY A 341 4.14 -13.76 20.69
C GLY A 341 4.13 -12.98 22.01
N ALA A 342 4.10 -13.71 23.14
CA ALA A 342 4.19 -13.13 24.48
C ALA A 342 5.64 -12.74 24.84
N GLY A 343 6.25 -11.89 24.01
CA GLY A 343 7.67 -11.54 24.09
C GLY A 343 8.03 -10.53 25.20
N ILE A 344 7.07 -10.07 25.99
CA ILE A 344 7.26 -9.08 27.06
C ILE A 344 6.79 -9.64 28.39
N ALA A 345 7.60 -9.45 29.43
CA ALA A 345 7.25 -9.71 30.82
C ALA A 345 7.22 -8.41 31.63
N GLY A 346 6.29 -8.34 32.58
CA GLY A 346 6.06 -7.15 33.38
C GLY A 346 5.49 -5.98 32.57
N GLY A 347 5.48 -4.81 33.20
CA GLY A 347 4.80 -3.63 32.66
C GLY A 347 3.28 -3.70 32.82
N ALA A 348 2.62 -2.61 32.44
CA ALA A 348 1.16 -2.53 32.43
C ALA A 348 0.65 -2.02 31.08
N ILE A 349 -0.49 -2.53 30.66
CA ILE A 349 -1.20 -2.08 29.47
C ILE A 349 -1.94 -0.79 29.82
N VAL A 350 -1.75 0.25 29.00
CA VAL A 350 -2.41 1.55 29.08
C VAL A 350 -3.18 1.78 27.77
N GLY A 351 -4.43 1.30 27.76
CA GLY A 351 -5.28 1.32 26.57
C GLY A 351 -5.19 0.05 25.71
N GLY A 352 -6.37 -0.45 25.35
CA GLY A 352 -6.59 -1.51 24.37
C GLY A 352 -7.58 -1.02 23.31
N PHE A 353 -7.17 -1.08 22.05
CA PHE A 353 -7.88 -0.46 20.94
C PHE A 353 -8.28 -1.53 19.93
N GLY A 354 -9.59 -1.70 19.74
CA GLY A 354 -10.14 -2.56 18.69
C GLY A 354 -9.98 -1.92 17.31
N ILE A 355 -9.65 -2.71 16.31
CA ILE A 355 -9.56 -2.28 14.92
C ILE A 355 -10.33 -3.25 14.02
N ALA A 356 -10.64 -2.82 12.79
CA ALA A 356 -11.11 -3.74 11.77
C ALA A 356 -10.02 -4.80 11.51
N PRO A 357 -10.40 -6.08 11.30
CA PRO A 357 -9.44 -7.15 11.05
C PRO A 357 -8.50 -6.77 9.91
N ALA A 358 -7.19 -6.87 10.16
CA ALA A 358 -6.17 -6.50 9.20
C ALA A 358 -5.10 -7.59 9.10
N LEU A 359 -4.95 -8.18 7.92
CA LEU A 359 -3.90 -9.16 7.63
C LEU A 359 -2.53 -8.46 7.56
N LEU A 360 -1.57 -8.93 8.35
CA LEU A 360 -0.17 -8.50 8.29
C LEU A 360 0.54 -9.26 7.18
N GLY A 361 1.23 -8.53 6.29
CA GLY A 361 1.88 -9.12 5.11
C GLY A 361 3.34 -8.72 4.96
N LYS A 362 4.05 -9.41 4.07
CA LYS A 362 5.45 -9.11 3.72
C LYS A 362 5.64 -7.72 3.14
N THR A 363 4.62 -7.18 2.50
CA THR A 363 4.72 -5.95 1.70
C THR A 363 4.03 -4.73 2.33
N SER A 364 3.47 -4.88 3.54
CA SER A 364 2.87 -3.77 4.28
C SER A 364 3.64 -3.39 5.53
N ARG A 365 3.51 -2.11 5.90
CA ARG A 365 3.87 -1.59 7.21
C ARG A 365 2.66 -0.98 7.88
N GLU A 366 2.40 -1.43 9.10
CA GLU A 366 1.31 -0.95 9.93
C GLU A 366 1.85 0.10 10.90
N ARG A 367 1.20 1.28 10.89
CA ARG A 367 1.47 2.37 11.81
C ARG A 367 0.37 2.39 12.87
N PHE A 368 0.74 2.21 14.13
CA PHE A 368 -0.15 2.37 15.28
C PHE A 368 0.20 3.64 16.00
N ARG A 369 -0.80 4.50 16.25
CA ARG A 369 -0.58 5.76 16.97
C ARG A 369 -1.72 6.10 17.92
N ALA A 370 -1.37 6.71 19.03
CA ALA A 370 -2.29 7.23 20.02
C ALA A 370 -1.69 8.46 20.72
N ILE A 371 -2.57 9.27 21.31
CA ILE A 371 -2.21 10.27 22.31
C ILE A 371 -2.65 9.73 23.67
N LEU A 372 -1.68 9.49 24.55
CA LEU A 372 -1.96 9.24 25.96
C LEU A 372 -2.16 10.58 26.65
N LYS A 373 -3.35 10.79 27.20
CA LYS A 373 -3.75 12.03 27.86
C LYS A 373 -3.83 11.81 29.36
N ILE A 374 -3.09 12.61 30.11
CA ILE A 374 -3.15 12.67 31.56
C ILE A 374 -4.23 13.69 31.93
N VAL A 375 -5.26 13.24 32.65
CA VAL A 375 -6.38 14.05 33.12
C VAL A 375 -6.20 14.37 34.60
#